data_AF-A0A933I692-F1
#
_entry.id   AF-A0A933I692-F1
#
_cell.length_a   1.000
_cell.length_b   1.000
_cell.length_c   1.000
_cell.angle_alpha   90.00
_cell.angle_beta   90.00
_cell.angle_gamma   90.00
#
_symmetry.space_group_name_H-M   'P 1'
#
loop_
_entity.id
_entity.type
_entity.pdbx_description
1 polymer ?
#
loop_
_entity_poly.entity_id
_entity_poly.type
_entity_poly.pdbx_seq_one_letter_code
_entity_poly.pdbx_strand_id
1 'polypeptide(L)'
;GDILEKEEYKKWLATHQPFHWFAEFYEIIASKSGFDVVIGNPPYVEYSQIGYQIHGYQTFESKAVHVYCIERSLCLLNNYGNIAMIVPLAIVSTQRMAMIQKLIEKNRFVWYSNYAWRPAKLFDTVNRALTIFCACNYNGQEKVYSTNYQKWTSENRDQLLEPICYAEVKGKRAAFWIPKIGNNSELTILNKMQAHKILAHKIVKNGSPIYYRTTGGLYWKVFTDFAPYFKLNGKKGSSSRETNFCVASANEAKAIIACLSSDFYWYWYSITSNLRDLNPSDISNFHVPEVTVKSKIVQEIGENYLNNIKINSKPLVREQRGKGTAETQSFIINKSKPIIDQIDSLLAQHYGFTHEELDFIINYDIKYRMGKELDSGEEGE
;
A
#
# COMPACT_ATOMS: atom_id res chain seq x y z
N GLY A 1 -28.79 24.59 -47.26
CA GLY A 1 -27.81 24.92 -46.22
C GLY A 1 -28.35 24.49 -44.87
N ASP A 2 -29.26 25.28 -44.29
CA ASP A 2 -29.63 25.22 -42.87
C ASP A 2 -30.33 23.95 -42.33
N ILE A 3 -31.02 23.18 -43.18
CA ILE A 3 -31.81 22.02 -42.70
C ILE A 3 -30.92 20.78 -42.48
N LEU A 4 -29.89 20.59 -43.33
CA LEU A 4 -28.91 19.51 -43.18
C LEU A 4 -28.01 19.76 -41.95
N GLU A 5 -27.62 21.01 -41.70
CA GLU A 5 -26.86 21.40 -40.50
C GLU A 5 -27.67 21.21 -39.21
N LYS A 6 -28.99 21.43 -39.24
CA LYS A 6 -29.87 21.19 -38.07
C LYS A 6 -30.03 19.70 -37.73
N GLU A 7 -30.17 18.83 -38.71
CA GLU A 7 -30.30 17.38 -38.46
C GLU A 7 -28.96 16.75 -38.06
N GLU A 8 -27.85 17.20 -38.65
CA GLU A 8 -26.50 16.81 -38.19
C GLU A 8 -26.24 17.29 -36.76
N TYR A 9 -26.61 18.54 -36.42
CA TYR A 9 -26.48 19.05 -35.07
C TYR A 9 -27.35 18.28 -34.07
N LYS A 10 -28.63 18.00 -34.39
CA LYS A 10 -29.50 17.21 -33.50
C LYS A 10 -28.96 15.81 -33.29
N LYS A 11 -28.47 15.16 -34.35
CA LYS A 11 -27.85 13.83 -34.25
C LYS A 11 -26.59 13.89 -33.39
N TRP A 12 -25.75 14.92 -33.57
CA TRP A 12 -24.57 15.14 -32.74
C TRP A 12 -24.95 15.40 -31.28
N LEU A 13 -25.87 16.31 -30.99
CA LEU A 13 -26.35 16.64 -29.65
C LEU A 13 -26.93 15.40 -28.95
N ALA A 14 -27.76 14.63 -29.66
CA ALA A 14 -28.36 13.40 -29.13
C ALA A 14 -27.31 12.34 -28.79
N THR A 15 -26.27 12.21 -29.61
CA THR A 15 -25.23 11.16 -29.46
C THR A 15 -24.09 11.56 -28.53
N HIS A 16 -23.75 12.85 -28.44
CA HIS A 16 -22.58 13.34 -27.70
C HIS A 16 -22.94 13.97 -26.36
N GLN A 17 -24.20 14.40 -26.15
CA GLN A 17 -24.71 15.00 -24.91
C GLN A 17 -23.68 15.94 -24.26
N PRO A 18 -23.27 17.01 -24.97
CA PRO A 18 -22.17 17.85 -24.56
C PRO A 18 -22.49 18.48 -23.20
N PHE A 19 -21.58 18.27 -22.25
CA PHE A 19 -21.70 18.80 -20.91
C PHE A 19 -20.55 19.77 -20.63
N HIS A 20 -20.86 20.95 -20.12
CA HIS A 20 -19.85 21.92 -19.72
C HIS A 20 -20.21 22.57 -18.38
N TRP A 21 -19.37 22.37 -17.35
CA TRP A 21 -19.64 22.86 -15.98
C TRP A 21 -20.03 24.33 -15.92
N PHE A 22 -19.38 25.21 -16.69
CA PHE A 22 -19.70 26.64 -16.72
C PHE A 22 -21.09 26.93 -17.33
N ALA A 23 -21.54 26.16 -18.32
CA ALA A 23 -22.82 26.37 -18.96
C ALA A 23 -23.96 25.83 -18.08
N GLU A 24 -23.77 24.63 -17.53
CA GLU A 24 -24.78 23.95 -16.71
C GLU A 24 -24.93 24.57 -15.30
N PHE A 25 -23.84 25.12 -14.75
CA PHE A 25 -23.79 25.67 -13.40
C PHE A 25 -23.25 27.09 -13.37
N TYR A 26 -23.73 27.96 -14.28
CA TYR A 26 -23.21 29.31 -14.44
C TYR A 26 -23.14 30.12 -13.13
N GLU A 27 -24.21 30.15 -12.34
CA GLU A 27 -24.21 30.90 -11.07
C GLU A 27 -23.13 30.40 -10.10
N ILE A 28 -22.90 29.08 -10.06
CA ILE A 28 -21.90 28.48 -9.17
C ILE A 28 -20.49 28.79 -9.68
N ILE A 29 -20.23 28.54 -10.97
CA ILE A 29 -18.89 28.69 -11.53
C ILE A 29 -18.50 30.16 -11.73
N ALA A 30 -19.39 30.99 -12.30
CA ALA A 30 -19.11 32.38 -12.62
C ALA A 30 -19.26 33.30 -11.40
N SER A 31 -20.35 33.19 -10.65
CA SER A 31 -20.64 34.12 -9.54
C SER A 31 -20.00 33.69 -8.22
N LYS A 32 -19.97 32.37 -7.93
CA LYS A 32 -19.42 31.82 -6.67
C LYS A 32 -18.02 31.24 -6.83
N SER A 33 -17.42 31.34 -8.02
CA SER A 33 -16.08 30.84 -8.34
C SER A 33 -15.89 29.33 -8.13
N GLY A 34 -16.98 28.54 -8.06
CA GLY A 34 -16.94 27.08 -7.85
C GLY A 34 -17.85 26.58 -6.74
N PHE A 35 -17.85 25.26 -6.55
CA PHE A 35 -18.64 24.56 -5.54
C PHE A 35 -18.03 24.69 -4.14
N ASP A 36 -18.89 24.77 -3.11
CA ASP A 36 -18.48 24.76 -1.69
C ASP A 36 -18.06 23.36 -1.24
N VAL A 37 -18.68 22.31 -1.79
CA VAL A 37 -18.40 20.92 -1.43
C VAL A 37 -18.48 20.05 -2.68
N VAL A 38 -17.48 19.18 -2.85
CA VAL A 38 -17.54 18.08 -3.82
C VAL A 38 -17.29 16.77 -3.08
N ILE A 39 -18.26 15.86 -3.12
CA ILE A 39 -18.10 14.50 -2.58
C ILE A 39 -18.26 13.45 -3.67
N GLY A 40 -17.62 12.28 -3.53
CA GLY A 40 -17.83 11.24 -4.54
C GLY A 40 -17.12 9.91 -4.31
N ASN A 41 -17.58 8.93 -5.08
CA ASN A 41 -16.94 7.64 -5.30
C ASN A 41 -16.55 7.55 -6.78
N PRO A 42 -15.42 8.16 -7.19
CA PRO A 42 -15.04 8.23 -8.60
C PRO A 42 -14.72 6.83 -9.17
N PRO A 43 -14.81 6.62 -10.49
CA PRO A 43 -14.67 5.30 -11.11
C PRO A 43 -13.24 4.75 -10.97
N TYR A 44 -13.17 3.46 -10.62
CA TYR A 44 -11.93 2.75 -10.30
C TYR A 44 -11.35 2.00 -11.50
N VAL A 45 -11.19 2.70 -12.63
CA VAL A 45 -10.71 2.14 -13.90
C VAL A 45 -9.42 2.81 -14.35
N GLU A 46 -8.66 2.13 -15.20
CA GLU A 46 -7.47 2.65 -15.86
C GLU A 46 -7.84 3.39 -17.16
N TYR A 47 -6.98 4.31 -17.58
CA TYR A 47 -7.13 5.17 -18.75
C TYR A 47 -7.30 4.35 -20.03
N SER A 48 -6.64 3.20 -20.12
CA SER A 48 -6.77 2.28 -21.26
C SER A 48 -8.18 1.67 -21.39
N GLN A 49 -9.05 1.83 -20.39
CA GLN A 49 -10.41 1.28 -20.37
C GLN A 49 -11.47 2.32 -20.76
N ILE A 50 -11.09 3.56 -21.04
CA ILE A 50 -12.01 4.62 -21.49
C ILE A 50 -11.83 4.91 -22.98
N GLY A 51 -12.93 5.22 -23.67
CA GLY A 51 -12.96 5.48 -25.11
C GLY A 51 -12.74 6.94 -25.51
N TYR A 52 -12.29 7.80 -24.59
CA TYR A 52 -12.11 9.23 -24.82
C TYR A 52 -10.71 9.70 -24.38
N GLN A 53 -10.26 10.81 -24.98
CA GLN A 53 -8.96 11.41 -24.66
C GLN A 53 -9.09 12.42 -23.52
N ILE A 54 -8.03 12.50 -22.71
CA ILE A 54 -7.93 13.41 -21.57
C ILE A 54 -6.72 14.30 -21.80
N HIS A 55 -6.90 15.62 -21.70
CA HIS A 55 -5.87 16.62 -21.99
C HIS A 55 -5.75 17.62 -20.84
N GLY A 56 -4.52 18.12 -20.61
CA GLY A 56 -4.26 19.22 -19.68
C GLY A 56 -4.24 18.85 -18.20
N TYR A 57 -4.21 17.56 -17.85
CA TYR A 57 -4.14 17.09 -16.46
C TYR A 57 -2.70 16.94 -16.01
N GLN A 58 -2.34 17.55 -14.89
CA GLN A 58 -1.03 17.38 -14.25
C GLN A 58 -0.80 15.94 -13.79
N THR A 59 -1.89 15.23 -13.53
CA THR A 59 -1.86 13.83 -13.08
C THR A 59 -1.91 12.80 -14.20
N PHE A 60 -1.79 13.21 -15.47
CA PHE A 60 -1.91 12.32 -16.64
C PHE A 60 -1.07 11.04 -16.54
N GLU A 61 0.12 11.09 -15.94
CA GLU A 61 1.00 9.92 -15.78
C GLU A 61 0.47 8.87 -14.80
N SER A 62 -0.35 9.27 -13.82
CA SER A 62 -1.13 8.30 -13.07
C SER A 62 -2.30 7.88 -13.92
N LYS A 63 -2.17 6.95 -14.85
CA LYS A 63 -3.25 6.44 -15.73
C LYS A 63 -4.59 5.99 -15.08
N ALA A 64 -4.91 6.32 -13.83
CA ALA A 64 -6.10 5.91 -13.12
C ALA A 64 -7.17 7.01 -13.16
N VAL A 65 -8.36 6.68 -13.66
CA VAL A 65 -9.40 7.67 -13.97
C VAL A 65 -9.89 8.43 -12.74
N HIS A 66 -9.98 7.78 -11.57
CA HIS A 66 -10.34 8.46 -10.33
C HIS A 66 -9.41 9.63 -9.99
N VAL A 67 -8.15 9.59 -10.41
CA VAL A 67 -7.19 10.67 -10.18
C VAL A 67 -7.55 11.91 -11.00
N TYR A 68 -7.96 11.71 -12.25
CA TYR A 68 -8.45 12.79 -13.10
C TYR A 68 -9.77 13.37 -12.56
N CYS A 69 -10.63 12.52 -12.00
CA CYS A 69 -11.85 13.01 -11.33
C CYS A 69 -11.49 13.91 -10.14
N ILE A 70 -10.53 13.51 -9.30
CA ILE A 70 -10.11 14.34 -8.15
C ILE A 70 -9.49 15.66 -8.63
N GLU A 71 -8.57 15.65 -9.60
CA GLU A 71 -7.97 16.88 -10.13
C GLU A 71 -9.03 17.81 -10.71
N ARG A 72 -9.99 17.27 -11.48
CA ARG A 72 -11.12 18.05 -12.00
C ARG A 72 -11.98 18.62 -10.87
N SER A 73 -12.30 17.82 -9.85
CA SER A 73 -13.08 18.27 -8.71
C SER A 73 -12.37 19.38 -7.95
N LEU A 74 -11.06 19.30 -7.77
CA LEU A 74 -10.26 20.39 -7.16
C LEU A 74 -10.33 21.68 -7.98
N CYS A 75 -10.35 21.61 -9.31
CA CYS A 75 -10.54 22.78 -10.18
C CYS A 75 -11.95 23.37 -10.14
N LEU A 76 -12.94 22.59 -9.72
CA LEU A 76 -14.34 23.02 -9.64
C LEU A 76 -14.70 23.58 -8.27
N LEU A 77 -13.86 23.41 -7.26
CA LEU A 77 -14.07 24.01 -5.94
C LEU A 77 -13.81 25.51 -5.98
N ASN A 78 -14.58 26.25 -5.19
CA ASN A 78 -14.23 27.63 -4.88
C ASN A 78 -13.03 27.69 -3.90
N ASN A 79 -12.59 28.91 -3.59
CA ASN A 79 -11.42 29.16 -2.73
C ASN A 79 -11.57 28.65 -1.29
N TYR A 80 -12.78 28.34 -0.82
CA TYR A 80 -13.07 27.80 0.51
C TYR A 80 -13.65 26.39 0.46
N GLY A 81 -13.71 25.81 -0.74
CA GLY A 81 -14.42 24.57 -0.99
C GLY A 81 -13.69 23.36 -0.43
N ASN A 82 -14.47 22.39 0.03
CA ASN A 82 -14.01 21.14 0.61
C ASN A 82 -14.30 19.96 -0.31
N ILE A 83 -13.45 18.94 -0.25
CA ILE A 83 -13.62 17.73 -1.06
C ILE A 83 -13.44 16.49 -0.20
N ALA A 84 -14.32 15.50 -0.39
CA ALA A 84 -14.17 14.19 0.21
C ALA A 84 -14.48 13.07 -0.76
N MET A 85 -13.58 12.10 -0.91
CA MET A 85 -13.81 10.97 -1.78
C MET A 85 -13.31 9.66 -1.20
N ILE A 86 -13.98 8.58 -1.59
CA ILE A 86 -13.52 7.21 -1.34
C ILE A 86 -12.82 6.67 -2.58
N VAL A 87 -11.58 6.22 -2.43
CA VAL A 87 -10.68 5.86 -3.53
C VAL A 87 -9.80 4.66 -3.17
N PRO A 88 -9.15 3.98 -4.12
CA PRO A 88 -8.17 2.94 -3.80
C PRO A 88 -7.08 3.42 -2.84
N LEU A 89 -6.66 2.54 -1.91
CA LEU A 89 -5.55 2.75 -0.96
C LEU A 89 -4.24 3.19 -1.66
N ALA A 90 -4.10 2.87 -2.95
CA ALA A 90 -2.97 3.31 -3.77
C ALA A 90 -2.70 4.83 -3.65
N ILE A 91 -3.73 5.65 -3.40
CA ILE A 91 -3.59 7.10 -3.25
C ILE A 91 -2.60 7.51 -2.16
N VAL A 92 -2.46 6.73 -1.09
CA VAL A 92 -1.52 7.00 0.02
C VAL A 92 -0.24 6.18 -0.04
N SER A 93 -0.06 5.33 -1.06
CA SER A 93 0.96 4.25 -0.98
C SER A 93 1.67 3.93 -2.28
N THR A 94 1.44 4.66 -3.39
CA THR A 94 2.08 4.36 -4.68
C THR A 94 2.66 5.62 -5.33
N GLN A 95 3.80 5.46 -6.00
CA GLN A 95 4.54 6.58 -6.59
C GLN A 95 3.74 7.38 -7.61
N ARG A 96 2.92 6.71 -8.44
CA ARG A 96 2.06 7.38 -9.42
C ARG A 96 1.05 8.34 -8.79
N MET A 97 0.76 8.21 -7.49
CA MET A 97 -0.20 9.08 -6.79
C MET A 97 0.45 10.31 -6.16
N ALA A 98 1.78 10.45 -6.20
CA ALA A 98 2.48 11.57 -5.57
C ALA A 98 1.99 12.95 -6.06
N MET A 99 1.68 13.08 -7.35
CA MET A 99 1.21 14.34 -7.90
C MET A 99 -0.19 14.71 -7.40
N ILE A 100 -1.12 13.75 -7.34
CA ILE A 100 -2.48 14.03 -6.84
C ILE A 100 -2.48 14.29 -5.34
N GLN A 101 -1.65 13.59 -4.55
CA GLN A 101 -1.45 13.91 -3.13
C GLN A 101 -1.06 15.39 -2.96
N LYS A 102 -0.08 15.86 -3.75
CA LYS A 102 0.35 17.27 -3.71
C LYS A 102 -0.80 18.23 -4.04
N LEU A 103 -1.65 17.90 -5.00
CA LEU A 103 -2.80 18.73 -5.37
C LEU A 103 -3.89 18.75 -4.28
N ILE A 104 -4.18 17.61 -3.67
CA ILE A 104 -5.15 17.48 -2.56
C ILE A 104 -4.66 18.24 -1.32
N GLU A 105 -3.37 18.14 -1.00
CA GLU A 105 -2.78 18.68 0.23
C GLU A 105 -2.49 20.18 0.15
N LYS A 106 -2.35 20.72 -1.05
CA LYS A 106 -2.01 22.13 -1.26
C LYS A 106 -3.02 23.04 -0.55
N ASN A 107 -2.51 23.89 0.34
CA ASN A 107 -3.29 24.85 1.14
C ASN A 107 -4.47 24.23 1.93
N ARG A 108 -4.38 22.95 2.31
CA ARG A 108 -5.49 22.22 2.94
C ARG A 108 -5.06 21.43 4.17
N PHE A 109 -6.02 21.25 5.06
CA PHE A 109 -5.96 20.17 6.03
C PHE A 109 -6.58 18.93 5.40
N VAL A 110 -5.84 17.82 5.42
CA VAL A 110 -6.25 16.58 4.77
C VAL A 110 -6.22 15.44 5.77
N TRP A 111 -7.31 14.70 5.83
CA TRP A 111 -7.46 13.49 6.66
C TRP A 111 -7.60 12.29 5.75
N TYR A 112 -6.71 11.32 5.86
CA TYR A 112 -6.77 10.04 5.15
C TYR A 112 -7.12 8.92 6.14
N SER A 113 -8.29 8.30 5.96
CA SER A 113 -8.69 7.09 6.70
C SER A 113 -8.59 5.87 5.81
N ASN A 114 -7.88 4.84 6.30
CA ASN A 114 -7.41 3.73 5.47
C ASN A 114 -8.05 2.42 5.91
N TYR A 115 -8.75 1.75 5.01
CA TYR A 115 -9.57 0.57 5.31
C TYR A 115 -9.08 -0.64 4.55
N ALA A 116 -8.89 -1.73 5.30
CA ALA A 116 -8.58 -3.02 4.74
C ALA A 116 -9.80 -3.61 4.03
N TRP A 117 -9.51 -4.52 3.10
CA TRP A 117 -10.52 -5.36 2.43
C TRP A 117 -10.59 -6.79 3.00
N ARG A 118 -9.71 -7.07 3.98
CA ARG A 118 -9.71 -8.28 4.81
C ARG A 118 -9.43 -7.86 6.25
N PRO A 119 -10.13 -8.42 7.25
CA PRO A 119 -11.12 -9.50 7.16
C PRO A 119 -12.43 -9.16 6.43
N ALA A 120 -12.89 -7.91 6.51
CA ALA A 120 -14.13 -7.44 5.86
C ALA A 120 -13.88 -6.39 4.77
N LYS A 121 -14.89 -6.16 3.91
CA LYS A 121 -14.85 -5.23 2.78
C LYS A 121 -15.87 -4.11 2.97
N LEU A 122 -15.51 -2.90 2.55
CA LEU A 122 -16.44 -1.77 2.56
C LEU A 122 -17.56 -1.91 1.51
N PHE A 123 -17.25 -2.57 0.39
CA PHE A 123 -18.19 -2.87 -0.68
C PHE A 123 -18.07 -4.35 -1.06
N ASP A 124 -19.20 -5.06 -1.14
CA ASP A 124 -19.24 -6.52 -1.31
C ASP A 124 -18.53 -7.01 -2.58
N THR A 125 -18.62 -6.22 -3.65
CA THR A 125 -18.08 -6.56 -4.98
C THR A 125 -16.63 -6.13 -5.17
N VAL A 126 -15.99 -5.50 -4.17
CA VAL A 126 -14.66 -4.88 -4.32
C VAL A 126 -13.63 -5.55 -3.42
N ASN A 127 -12.74 -6.34 -4.03
CA ASN A 127 -11.59 -6.95 -3.35
C ASN A 127 -10.39 -5.99 -3.32
N ARG A 128 -10.55 -4.82 -2.69
CA ARG A 128 -9.49 -3.81 -2.67
C ARG A 128 -9.57 -2.93 -1.44
N ALA A 129 -8.41 -2.66 -0.84
CA ALA A 129 -8.30 -1.67 0.22
C ALA A 129 -8.63 -0.27 -0.30
N LEU A 130 -9.23 0.54 0.56
CA LEU A 130 -9.73 1.86 0.20
C LEU A 130 -9.25 2.91 1.20
N THR A 131 -9.14 4.13 0.72
CA THR A 131 -8.92 5.31 1.54
C THR A 131 -10.09 6.25 1.34
N ILE A 132 -10.65 6.77 2.44
CA ILE A 132 -11.50 7.95 2.40
C ILE A 132 -10.60 9.13 2.75
N PHE A 133 -10.53 10.11 1.87
CA PHE A 133 -9.89 11.39 2.21
C PHE A 133 -10.93 12.48 2.37
N CYS A 134 -10.70 13.37 3.32
CA CYS A 134 -11.40 14.65 3.46
C CYS A 134 -10.33 15.75 3.40
N ALA A 135 -10.51 16.72 2.52
CA ALA A 135 -9.59 17.82 2.31
C ALA A 135 -10.35 19.14 2.43
N CYS A 136 -10.01 19.90 3.47
CA CYS A 136 -10.67 21.15 3.83
C CYS A 136 -9.73 22.33 3.65
N ASN A 137 -10.22 23.42 3.05
CA ASN A 137 -9.44 24.64 2.96
C ASN A 137 -9.30 25.27 4.35
N TYR A 138 -8.05 25.59 4.74
CA TYR A 138 -7.77 26.22 6.02
C TYR A 138 -6.80 27.39 5.87
N ASN A 139 -7.25 28.44 5.16
CA ASN A 139 -6.55 29.73 5.04
C ASN A 139 -5.07 29.60 4.63
N GLY A 140 -4.75 28.70 3.70
CA GLY A 140 -3.38 28.52 3.20
C GLY A 140 -2.47 27.65 4.07
N GLN A 141 -2.99 27.03 5.13
CA GLN A 141 -2.21 26.08 5.94
C GLN A 141 -2.27 24.67 5.35
N GLU A 142 -1.17 23.93 5.48
CA GLU A 142 -1.05 22.54 5.02
C GLU A 142 -0.82 21.63 6.23
N LYS A 143 -1.75 20.71 6.47
CA LYS A 143 -1.57 19.65 7.46
C LYS A 143 -2.14 18.35 6.93
N VAL A 144 -1.43 17.26 7.20
CA VAL A 144 -1.83 15.93 6.78
C VAL A 144 -2.02 15.07 8.01
N TYR A 145 -3.15 14.38 8.05
CA TYR A 145 -3.52 13.46 9.09
C TYR A 145 -3.82 12.11 8.46
N SER A 146 -3.38 11.03 9.10
CA SER A 146 -3.68 9.66 8.67
C SER A 146 -4.21 8.85 9.84
N THR A 147 -4.90 7.77 9.52
CA THR A 147 -5.19 6.67 10.43
C THR A 147 -4.19 5.54 10.21
N ASN A 148 -4.14 4.59 11.14
CA ASN A 148 -3.65 3.24 10.91
C ASN A 148 -4.41 2.53 9.76
N TYR A 149 -3.89 1.40 9.28
CA TYR A 149 -4.59 0.55 8.32
C TYR A 149 -5.67 -0.27 9.04
N GLN A 150 -6.92 0.21 8.98
CA GLN A 150 -8.04 -0.31 9.72
C GLN A 150 -8.44 -1.70 9.21
N LYS A 151 -8.11 -2.73 10.00
CA LYS A 151 -8.59 -4.10 9.80
C LYS A 151 -9.79 -4.34 10.73
N TRP A 152 -10.86 -4.89 10.19
CA TRP A 152 -12.16 -4.97 10.85
C TRP A 152 -12.95 -6.19 10.34
N THR A 153 -13.92 -6.64 11.13
CA THR A 153 -14.84 -7.74 10.81
C THR A 153 -16.23 -7.20 10.48
N SER A 154 -17.02 -7.96 9.71
CA SER A 154 -18.36 -7.53 9.29
C SER A 154 -19.29 -7.21 10.46
N GLU A 155 -19.11 -7.89 11.60
CA GLU A 155 -19.84 -7.65 12.86
C GLU A 155 -19.64 -6.22 13.40
N ASN A 156 -18.49 -5.60 13.14
CA ASN A 156 -18.13 -4.28 13.66
C ASN A 156 -18.42 -3.16 12.64
N ARG A 157 -19.19 -3.43 11.57
CA ARG A 157 -19.39 -2.48 10.46
C ARG A 157 -20.00 -1.15 10.90
N ASP A 158 -20.98 -1.21 11.80
CA ASP A 158 -21.73 -0.03 12.25
C ASP A 158 -20.86 0.92 13.08
N GLN A 159 -19.92 0.36 13.84
CA GLN A 159 -18.98 1.11 14.67
C GLN A 159 -17.69 1.48 13.93
N LEU A 160 -17.53 1.12 12.65
CA LEU A 160 -16.26 1.24 11.92
C LEU A 160 -15.71 2.69 11.86
N LEU A 161 -16.60 3.68 11.89
CA LEU A 161 -16.24 5.09 11.77
C LEU A 161 -16.15 5.84 13.12
N GLU A 162 -16.58 5.22 14.22
CA GLU A 162 -16.62 5.86 15.54
C GLU A 162 -15.23 5.94 16.23
N PRO A 163 -14.37 4.92 16.21
CA PRO A 163 -13.10 4.92 16.94
C PRO A 163 -11.92 5.43 16.10
N ILE A 164 -12.14 6.33 15.13
CA ILE A 164 -11.05 6.75 14.25
C ILE A 164 -10.11 7.73 14.96
N CYS A 165 -8.92 7.24 15.31
CA CYS A 165 -7.80 8.06 15.74
C CYS A 165 -6.97 8.52 14.54
N TYR A 166 -6.78 9.83 14.44
CA TYR A 166 -5.88 10.44 13.47
C TYR A 166 -4.59 10.90 14.13
N ALA A 167 -3.46 10.61 13.49
CA ALA A 167 -2.18 11.21 13.80
C ALA A 167 -1.75 12.18 12.71
N GLU A 168 -1.11 13.28 13.10
CA GLU A 168 -0.50 14.22 12.17
C GLU A 168 0.76 13.60 11.56
N VAL A 169 0.82 13.58 10.22
CA VAL A 169 2.02 13.23 9.46
C VAL A 169 2.91 14.48 9.38
N LYS A 170 3.78 14.63 10.38
CA LYS A 170 4.61 15.83 10.53
C LYS A 170 5.76 15.88 9.50
N GLY A 171 6.04 17.09 9.04
CA GLY A 171 7.22 17.39 8.21
C GLY A 171 7.07 16.97 6.74
N LYS A 172 8.13 17.20 5.98
CA LYS A 172 8.19 16.81 4.57
C LYS A 172 8.43 15.31 4.46
N ARG A 173 7.56 14.61 3.74
CA ARG A 173 7.68 13.16 3.53
C ARG A 173 8.92 12.85 2.68
N ALA A 174 9.72 11.89 3.13
CA ALA A 174 10.91 11.42 2.43
C ALA A 174 10.58 10.60 1.17
N ALA A 175 9.34 10.11 1.05
CA ALA A 175 8.86 9.28 -0.03
C ALA A 175 7.40 9.61 -0.38
N PHE A 176 6.88 8.97 -1.42
CA PHE A 176 5.54 9.18 -1.98
C PHE A 176 4.40 8.64 -1.10
N TRP A 177 4.68 7.89 -0.04
CA TRP A 177 3.65 7.31 0.81
C TRP A 177 3.26 8.27 1.93
N ILE A 178 2.00 8.19 2.35
CA ILE A 178 1.48 8.81 3.56
C ILE A 178 1.42 7.69 4.60
N PRO A 179 2.21 7.76 5.69
CA PRO A 179 2.33 6.66 6.63
C PRO A 179 0.98 6.45 7.31
N LYS A 180 0.52 5.19 7.31
CA LYS A 180 -0.74 4.79 7.93
C LYS A 180 -0.53 4.60 9.43
N ILE A 181 -0.43 5.71 10.15
CA ILE A 181 -0.18 5.79 11.59
C ILE A 181 -1.40 6.37 12.33
N GLY A 182 -1.74 5.82 13.49
CA GLY A 182 -2.93 6.24 14.26
C GLY A 182 -2.64 7.08 15.50
N ASN A 183 -1.39 7.19 15.93
CA ASN A 183 -0.99 7.91 17.15
C ASN A 183 0.44 8.45 17.07
N ASN A 184 0.84 9.26 18.07
CA ASN A 184 2.17 9.85 18.15
C ASN A 184 3.29 8.84 18.48
N SER A 185 2.98 7.73 19.17
CA SER A 185 3.98 6.69 19.50
C SER A 185 4.48 6.00 18.23
N GLU A 186 3.57 5.71 17.30
CA GLU A 186 3.90 5.21 15.96
C GLU A 186 4.80 6.18 15.16
N LEU A 187 4.55 7.49 15.28
CA LEU A 187 5.42 8.49 14.65
C LEU A 187 6.85 8.47 15.25
N THR A 188 6.96 8.32 16.57
CA THR A 188 8.27 8.18 17.25
C THR A 188 9.01 6.94 16.76
N ILE A 189 8.33 5.80 16.67
CA ILE A 189 8.87 4.54 16.13
C ILE A 189 9.36 4.74 14.69
N LEU A 190 8.52 5.31 13.81
CA LEU A 190 8.89 5.56 12.42
C LEU A 190 10.13 6.46 12.32
N ASN A 191 10.20 7.53 13.11
CA ASN A 191 11.36 8.43 13.12
C ASN A 191 12.65 7.72 13.55
N LYS A 192 12.59 6.84 14.56
CA LYS A 192 13.75 6.05 14.98
C LYS A 192 14.20 5.09 13.88
N MET A 193 13.27 4.41 13.20
CA MET A 193 13.61 3.57 12.04
C MET A 193 14.28 4.40 10.94
N GLN A 194 13.70 5.56 10.60
CA GLN A 194 14.18 6.46 9.54
C GLN A 194 15.53 7.12 9.83
N ALA A 195 16.03 7.07 11.07
CA ALA A 195 17.36 7.55 11.42
C ALA A 195 18.50 6.66 10.85
N HIS A 196 18.18 5.47 10.34
CA HIS A 196 19.15 4.54 9.77
C HIS A 196 19.21 4.62 8.23
N LYS A 197 20.05 3.80 7.59
CA LYS A 197 20.16 3.80 6.12
C LYS A 197 19.09 2.91 5.51
N ILE A 198 18.58 3.33 4.35
CA ILE A 198 17.70 2.49 3.53
C ILE A 198 18.44 1.24 3.01
N LEU A 199 17.73 0.13 2.92
CA LEU A 199 18.24 -1.16 2.47
C LEU A 199 18.79 -1.10 1.05
N ALA A 200 18.33 -0.16 0.22
CA ALA A 200 18.88 0.11 -1.10
C ALA A 200 20.42 0.23 -1.11
N HIS A 201 21.04 0.76 -0.05
CA HIS A 201 22.50 0.86 0.07
C HIS A 201 23.22 -0.50 0.20
N LYS A 202 22.49 -1.59 0.44
CA LYS A 202 23.00 -2.97 0.49
C LYS A 202 22.72 -3.77 -0.77
N ILE A 203 21.85 -3.26 -1.65
CA ILE A 203 21.51 -3.94 -2.89
C ILE A 203 22.64 -3.74 -3.90
N VAL A 204 23.15 -4.85 -4.43
CA VAL A 204 24.21 -4.89 -5.44
C VAL A 204 23.71 -5.59 -6.70
N LYS A 205 24.39 -5.35 -7.83
CA LYS A 205 24.03 -5.96 -9.11
C LYS A 205 24.30 -7.47 -9.14
N ASN A 206 25.43 -7.90 -8.58
CA ASN A 206 25.87 -9.30 -8.53
C ASN A 206 26.26 -9.64 -7.09
N GLY A 207 25.75 -10.74 -6.56
CA GLY A 207 26.00 -11.16 -5.19
C GLY A 207 25.12 -12.32 -4.78
N SER A 208 24.86 -12.45 -3.48
CA SER A 208 23.97 -13.48 -2.93
C SER A 208 22.51 -13.05 -3.09
N PRO A 209 21.66 -13.87 -3.73
CA PRO A 209 20.27 -13.52 -4.01
C PRO A 209 19.38 -13.65 -2.76
N ILE A 210 18.38 -12.77 -2.67
CA ILE A 210 17.26 -12.87 -1.75
C ILE A 210 15.98 -12.92 -2.58
N TYR A 211 15.29 -14.05 -2.55
CA TYR A 211 14.06 -14.31 -3.29
C TYR A 211 12.84 -13.90 -2.49
N TYR A 212 11.86 -13.33 -3.19
CA TYR A 212 10.55 -12.96 -2.63
C TYR A 212 9.48 -13.00 -3.72
N ARG A 213 8.20 -12.91 -3.30
CA ARG A 213 7.05 -12.84 -4.21
C ARG A 213 6.53 -11.41 -4.32
N THR A 214 6.25 -10.94 -5.53
CA THR A 214 5.78 -9.57 -5.78
C THR A 214 4.32 -9.32 -5.38
N THR A 215 3.52 -10.36 -5.19
CA THR A 215 2.09 -10.26 -4.86
C THR A 215 1.67 -11.45 -4.00
N GLY A 216 0.73 -11.23 -3.07
CA GLY A 216 0.18 -12.28 -2.20
C GLY A 216 0.90 -12.39 -0.84
N GLY A 217 0.75 -13.53 -0.16
CA GLY A 217 1.31 -13.77 1.19
C GLY A 217 0.51 -13.18 2.36
N LEU A 218 -0.56 -12.43 2.07
CA LEU A 218 -1.48 -11.83 3.05
C LEU A 218 -0.73 -11.15 4.22
N TYR A 219 -0.71 -11.78 5.39
CA TYR A 219 -0.10 -11.25 6.62
C TYR A 219 1.38 -11.62 6.84
N TRP A 220 1.97 -12.39 5.93
CA TRP A 220 3.36 -12.84 6.02
C TRP A 220 4.07 -12.66 4.67
N LYS A 221 5.10 -11.81 4.63
CA LYS A 221 6.00 -11.68 3.48
C LYS A 221 7.20 -12.59 3.71
N VAL A 222 7.49 -13.43 2.71
CA VAL A 222 8.51 -14.47 2.81
C VAL A 222 9.72 -14.09 1.97
N PHE A 223 10.88 -14.14 2.61
CA PHE A 223 12.19 -13.87 2.01
C PHE A 223 13.10 -15.08 2.24
N THR A 224 13.84 -15.48 1.20
CA THR A 224 14.65 -16.71 1.22
C THR A 224 15.96 -16.50 0.45
N ASP A 225 17.03 -17.20 0.84
CA ASP A 225 18.30 -17.24 0.09
C ASP A 225 18.34 -18.37 -0.96
N PHE A 226 17.22 -19.09 -1.10
CA PHE A 226 16.99 -20.14 -2.07
C PHE A 226 15.70 -19.83 -2.84
N ALA A 227 15.62 -20.20 -4.12
CA ALA A 227 14.38 -20.10 -4.87
C ALA A 227 13.35 -21.10 -4.30
N PRO A 228 12.16 -20.68 -3.86
CA PRO A 228 11.10 -21.58 -3.46
C PRO A 228 10.75 -22.58 -4.56
N TYR A 229 10.37 -23.79 -4.15
CA TYR A 229 10.00 -24.83 -5.10
C TYR A 229 8.71 -24.48 -5.89
N PHE A 230 8.74 -24.75 -7.21
CA PHE A 230 7.62 -24.56 -8.13
C PHE A 230 7.56 -25.64 -9.22
N LYS A 231 6.35 -26.16 -9.49
CA LYS A 231 6.03 -26.96 -10.67
C LYS A 231 4.77 -26.45 -11.37
N LEU A 232 4.76 -26.54 -12.70
CA LEU A 232 3.58 -26.37 -13.53
C LEU A 232 3.35 -27.64 -14.34
N ASN A 233 2.19 -28.27 -14.21
CA ASN A 233 1.84 -29.53 -14.90
C ASN A 233 2.92 -30.61 -14.70
N GLY A 234 3.41 -30.75 -13.46
CA GLY A 234 4.46 -31.70 -13.08
C GLY A 234 5.88 -31.32 -13.50
N LYS A 235 6.08 -30.27 -14.31
CA LYS A 235 7.41 -29.80 -14.75
C LYS A 235 7.94 -28.74 -13.80
N LYS A 236 9.20 -28.90 -13.36
CA LYS A 236 9.90 -27.88 -12.57
C LYS A 236 10.04 -26.58 -13.37
N GLY A 237 9.86 -25.45 -12.70
CA GLY A 237 10.03 -24.12 -13.27
C GLY A 237 10.13 -23.07 -12.18
N SER A 238 9.78 -21.83 -12.51
CA SER A 238 9.69 -20.72 -11.55
C SER A 238 8.32 -20.05 -11.64
N SER A 239 7.90 -19.44 -10.54
CA SER A 239 6.68 -18.62 -10.51
C SER A 239 6.92 -17.29 -11.20
N SER A 240 5.96 -16.83 -12.03
CA SER A 240 6.03 -15.50 -12.65
C SER A 240 5.92 -14.34 -11.64
N ARG A 241 5.56 -14.64 -10.38
CA ARG A 241 5.50 -13.68 -9.27
C ARG A 241 6.76 -13.73 -8.40
N GLU A 242 7.66 -14.67 -8.65
CA GLU A 242 8.94 -14.77 -7.95
C GLU A 242 9.96 -13.84 -8.60
N THR A 243 10.69 -13.12 -7.76
CA THR A 243 11.81 -12.29 -8.18
C THR A 243 12.85 -12.26 -7.07
N ASN A 244 13.98 -11.60 -7.31
CA ASN A 244 15.05 -11.46 -6.34
C ASN A 244 15.79 -10.14 -6.48
N PHE A 245 16.55 -9.81 -5.44
CA PHE A 245 17.61 -8.82 -5.48
C PHE A 245 18.88 -9.42 -4.85
N CYS A 246 20.05 -8.86 -5.16
CA CYS A 246 21.32 -9.37 -4.63
C CYS A 246 21.91 -8.45 -3.55
N VAL A 247 22.63 -9.05 -2.61
CA VAL A 247 23.43 -8.37 -1.58
C VAL A 247 24.87 -8.91 -1.60
N ALA A 248 25.82 -8.24 -0.93
CA ALA A 248 27.24 -8.47 -1.19
C ALA A 248 27.74 -9.88 -0.82
N SER A 249 27.13 -10.53 0.18
CA SER A 249 27.53 -11.87 0.63
C SER A 249 26.38 -12.71 1.19
N ALA A 250 26.58 -14.02 1.31
CA ALA A 250 25.59 -14.94 1.87
C ALA A 250 25.30 -14.64 3.36
N ASN A 251 26.32 -14.20 4.10
CA ASN A 251 26.15 -13.77 5.48
C ASN A 251 25.28 -12.50 5.56
N GLU A 252 25.53 -11.51 4.71
CA GLU A 252 24.65 -10.33 4.63
C GLU A 252 23.22 -10.72 4.24
N ALA A 253 23.05 -11.69 3.32
CA ALA A 253 21.74 -12.18 2.92
C ALA A 253 20.97 -12.76 4.11
N LYS A 254 21.60 -13.60 4.94
CA LYS A 254 21.00 -14.15 6.16
C LYS A 254 20.55 -13.07 7.13
N ALA A 255 21.39 -12.05 7.37
CA ALA A 255 21.03 -10.95 8.27
C ALA A 255 19.87 -10.11 7.71
N ILE A 256 19.89 -9.80 6.40
CA ILE A 256 18.83 -9.02 5.75
C ILE A 256 17.52 -9.81 5.70
N ILE A 257 17.57 -11.13 5.48
CA ILE A 257 16.38 -12.00 5.56
C ILE A 257 15.80 -11.99 6.96
N ALA A 258 16.62 -12.06 8.01
CA ALA A 258 16.14 -11.90 9.39
C ALA A 258 15.41 -10.56 9.54
N CYS A 259 16.01 -9.45 9.12
CA CYS A 259 15.38 -8.13 9.16
C CYS A 259 14.04 -8.09 8.39
N LEU A 260 13.99 -8.63 7.17
CA LEU A 260 12.78 -8.61 6.33
C LEU A 260 11.69 -9.59 6.81
N SER A 261 12.03 -10.54 7.67
CA SER A 261 11.08 -11.50 8.26
C SER A 261 10.56 -11.09 9.64
N SER A 262 11.05 -9.95 10.15
CA SER A 262 10.73 -9.39 11.47
C SER A 262 9.35 -8.73 11.53
N ASP A 263 8.88 -8.50 12.76
CA ASP A 263 7.68 -7.71 13.02
C ASP A 263 7.91 -6.22 12.72
N PHE A 264 9.16 -5.74 12.83
CA PHE A 264 9.57 -4.40 12.38
C PHE A 264 9.34 -4.21 10.89
N TYR A 265 9.68 -5.20 10.07
CA TYR A 265 9.42 -5.12 8.64
C TYR A 265 7.92 -5.21 8.33
N TRP A 266 7.18 -6.07 9.03
CA TRP A 266 5.73 -6.12 8.88
C TRP A 266 5.07 -4.77 9.19
N TYR A 267 5.47 -4.13 10.28
CA TYR A 267 5.02 -2.79 10.65
C TYR A 267 5.35 -1.78 9.54
N TRP A 268 6.62 -1.71 9.11
CA TRP A 268 7.06 -0.84 8.03
C TRP A 268 6.26 -1.03 6.74
N TYR A 269 6.14 -2.28 6.28
CA TYR A 269 5.38 -2.63 5.09
C TYR A 269 3.92 -2.22 5.24
N SER A 270 3.34 -2.45 6.42
CA SER A 270 1.94 -2.11 6.67
C SER A 270 1.68 -0.62 6.63
N ILE A 271 2.57 0.21 7.16
CA ILE A 271 2.36 1.66 7.19
C ILE A 271 2.72 2.35 5.87
N THR A 272 3.62 1.79 5.06
CA THR A 272 4.15 2.44 3.85
C THR A 272 3.59 1.90 2.52
N SER A 273 3.19 0.63 2.45
CA SER A 273 2.82 -0.03 1.19
C SER A 273 1.30 -0.01 0.90
N ASN A 274 0.92 -0.64 -0.22
CA ASN A 274 -0.47 -0.89 -0.60
C ASN A 274 -1.06 -2.18 0.02
N LEU A 275 -0.26 -2.92 0.81
CA LEU A 275 -0.62 -4.16 1.50
C LEU A 275 -1.12 -5.32 0.61
N ARG A 276 -1.00 -5.22 -0.71
CA ARG A 276 -1.30 -6.30 -1.67
C ARG A 276 -0.03 -6.80 -2.35
N ASP A 277 0.66 -5.87 -2.96
CA ASP A 277 1.89 -6.09 -3.71
C ASP A 277 3.09 -5.76 -2.84
N LEU A 278 4.17 -6.46 -3.11
CA LEU A 278 5.49 -6.22 -2.55
C LEU A 278 6.36 -5.65 -3.67
N ASN A 279 6.32 -4.34 -3.82
CA ASN A 279 7.08 -3.63 -4.85
C ASN A 279 8.55 -3.52 -4.42
N PRO A 280 9.49 -3.37 -5.36
CA PRO A 280 10.90 -3.14 -5.02
C PRO A 280 11.10 -1.97 -4.04
N SER A 281 10.31 -0.89 -4.16
CA SER A 281 10.34 0.25 -3.25
C SER A 281 9.95 -0.07 -1.81
N ASP A 282 9.08 -1.07 -1.60
CA ASP A 282 8.62 -1.49 -0.28
C ASP A 282 9.73 -2.23 0.50
N ILE A 283 10.71 -2.77 -0.23
CA ILE A 283 11.91 -3.41 0.31
C ILE A 283 13.06 -2.41 0.37
N SER A 284 13.35 -1.73 -0.74
CA SER A 284 14.54 -0.89 -0.87
C SER A 284 14.52 0.31 0.07
N ASN A 285 13.34 0.83 0.42
CA ASN A 285 13.17 1.96 1.33
C ASN A 285 13.09 1.53 2.81
N PHE A 286 13.10 0.23 3.13
CA PHE A 286 13.15 -0.21 4.52
C PHE A 286 14.47 0.22 5.15
N HIS A 287 14.42 0.86 6.31
CA HIS A 287 15.63 1.38 6.97
C HIS A 287 16.17 0.30 7.89
N VAL A 288 17.47 -0.01 7.81
CA VAL A 288 18.10 -1.08 8.60
C VAL A 288 19.38 -0.56 9.25
N PRO A 289 19.61 -0.76 10.57
CA PRO A 289 20.85 -0.38 11.22
C PRO A 289 22.03 -1.16 10.62
N GLU A 290 23.12 -0.44 10.30
CA GLU A 290 24.33 -1.04 9.72
C GLU A 290 24.94 -2.12 10.62
N VAL A 291 24.84 -1.94 11.94
CA VAL A 291 25.29 -2.90 12.95
C VAL A 291 24.55 -4.23 12.84
N THR A 292 23.25 -4.21 12.51
CA THR A 292 22.43 -5.42 12.34
C THR A 292 22.94 -6.29 11.20
N VAL A 293 23.22 -5.68 10.05
CA VAL A 293 23.67 -6.43 8.85
C VAL A 293 25.03 -7.11 9.08
N LYS A 294 25.90 -6.49 9.89
CA LYS A 294 27.22 -7.00 10.24
C LYS A 294 27.24 -7.95 11.45
N SER A 295 26.14 -8.05 12.19
CA SER A 295 26.09 -8.84 13.42
C SER A 295 26.06 -10.35 13.12
N LYS A 296 27.08 -11.07 13.59
CA LYS A 296 27.16 -12.54 13.45
C LYS A 296 25.96 -13.24 14.10
N ILE A 297 25.51 -12.74 15.25
CA ILE A 297 24.34 -13.30 15.96
C ILE A 297 23.09 -13.20 15.08
N VAL A 298 22.88 -12.05 14.42
CA VAL A 298 21.73 -11.87 13.52
C VAL A 298 21.85 -12.79 12.29
N GLN A 299 23.07 -12.99 11.77
CA GLN A 299 23.32 -13.92 10.66
C GLN A 299 23.00 -15.37 11.04
N GLU A 300 23.40 -15.80 12.23
CA GLU A 300 23.12 -17.15 12.78
C GLU A 300 21.62 -17.36 13.01
N ILE A 301 20.93 -16.37 13.60
CA ILE A 301 19.48 -16.45 13.79
C ILE A 301 18.73 -16.43 12.45
N GLY A 302 19.20 -15.65 11.47
CA GLY A 302 18.65 -15.64 10.11
C GLY A 302 18.79 -17.01 9.42
N GLU A 303 19.92 -17.68 9.60
CA GLU A 303 20.10 -19.08 9.14
C GLU A 303 19.18 -20.07 9.86
N ASN A 304 19.02 -19.93 11.18
CA ASN A 304 18.08 -20.74 11.95
C ASN A 304 16.63 -20.53 11.46
N TYR A 305 16.23 -19.28 11.22
CA TYR A 305 14.93 -18.94 10.65
C TYR A 305 14.73 -19.62 9.29
N LEU A 306 15.70 -19.51 8.37
CA LEU A 306 15.65 -20.14 7.05
C LEU A 306 15.48 -21.66 7.13
N ASN A 307 16.21 -22.32 8.04
CA ASN A 307 16.08 -23.75 8.27
C ASN A 307 14.70 -24.11 8.85
N ASN A 308 14.19 -23.31 9.79
CA ASN A 308 12.91 -23.53 10.41
C ASN A 308 11.74 -23.38 9.42
N ILE A 309 11.73 -22.34 8.56
CA ILE A 309 10.66 -22.18 7.57
C ILE A 309 10.69 -23.27 6.50
N LYS A 310 11.87 -23.82 6.16
CA LYS A 310 11.97 -24.98 5.26
C LYS A 310 11.27 -26.19 5.85
N ILE A 311 11.52 -26.49 7.13
CA ILE A 311 10.84 -27.58 7.86
C ILE A 311 9.33 -27.31 7.95
N ASN A 312 8.95 -26.05 8.21
CA ASN A 312 7.57 -25.60 8.31
C ASN A 312 6.99 -25.16 6.96
N SER A 313 7.29 -25.88 5.88
CA SER A 313 6.71 -25.64 4.55
C SER A 313 5.96 -26.87 4.04
N LYS A 314 4.99 -26.65 3.16
CA LYS A 314 4.21 -27.70 2.50
C LYS A 314 3.97 -27.35 1.03
N PRO A 315 3.84 -28.34 0.14
CA PRO A 315 3.33 -28.09 -1.20
C PRO A 315 1.90 -27.54 -1.13
N LEU A 316 1.62 -26.53 -1.96
CA LEU A 316 0.30 -25.99 -2.19
C LEU A 316 -0.04 -26.15 -3.66
N VAL A 317 -1.09 -26.91 -3.93
CA VAL A 317 -1.58 -27.21 -5.28
C VAL A 317 -2.76 -26.29 -5.59
N ARG A 318 -2.73 -25.64 -6.76
CA ARG A 318 -3.80 -24.78 -7.27
C ARG A 318 -4.05 -25.05 -8.74
N GLU A 319 -5.33 -25.13 -9.10
CA GLU A 319 -5.74 -25.17 -10.50
C GLU A 319 -5.79 -23.75 -11.08
N GLN A 320 -4.98 -23.49 -12.10
CA GLN A 320 -4.96 -22.21 -12.80
C GLN A 320 -5.78 -22.32 -14.09
N ARG A 321 -6.83 -21.50 -14.19
CA ARG A 321 -7.71 -21.46 -15.36
C ARG A 321 -6.89 -21.25 -16.64
N GLY A 322 -6.90 -22.25 -17.52
CA GLY A 322 -6.19 -22.23 -18.81
C GLY A 322 -4.67 -22.49 -18.75
N LYS A 323 -4.08 -22.70 -17.57
CA LYS A 323 -2.64 -23.01 -17.41
C LYS A 323 -2.36 -24.38 -16.76
N GLY A 324 -3.39 -24.98 -16.15
CA GLY A 324 -3.32 -26.29 -15.50
C GLY A 324 -2.91 -26.22 -14.03
N THR A 325 -2.34 -27.30 -13.52
CA THR A 325 -2.04 -27.47 -12.10
C THR A 325 -0.69 -26.84 -11.74
N ALA A 326 -0.72 -25.83 -10.88
CA ALA A 326 0.48 -25.23 -10.28
C ALA A 326 0.70 -25.78 -8.86
N GLU A 327 1.91 -26.23 -8.58
CA GLU A 327 2.34 -26.68 -7.26
C GLU A 327 3.45 -25.75 -6.76
N THR A 328 3.22 -25.07 -5.64
CA THR A 328 4.14 -24.07 -5.08
C THR A 328 4.51 -24.41 -3.65
N GLN A 329 5.71 -24.06 -3.21
CA GLN A 329 6.08 -24.16 -1.80
C GLN A 329 5.35 -23.08 -0.98
N SER A 330 4.56 -23.51 -0.02
CA SER A 330 3.85 -22.66 0.93
C SER A 330 4.52 -22.75 2.29
N PHE A 331 4.84 -21.60 2.89
CA PHE A 331 5.50 -21.53 4.19
C PHE A 331 4.48 -21.23 5.30
N ILE A 332 4.59 -21.93 6.43
CA ILE A 332 3.72 -21.79 7.60
C ILE A 332 4.47 -20.93 8.64
N ILE A 333 4.56 -19.63 8.36
CA ILE A 333 5.49 -18.71 9.05
C ILE A 333 5.14 -18.50 10.53
N ASN A 334 3.87 -18.60 10.92
CA ASN A 334 3.46 -18.47 12.33
C ASN A 334 4.14 -19.51 13.25
N LYS A 335 4.57 -20.67 12.74
CA LYS A 335 5.35 -21.66 13.50
C LYS A 335 6.78 -21.20 13.81
N SER A 336 7.27 -20.21 13.07
CA SER A 336 8.59 -19.61 13.27
C SER A 336 8.55 -18.36 14.17
N LYS A 337 7.37 -18.00 14.74
CA LYS A 337 7.22 -16.81 15.60
C LYS A 337 8.24 -16.73 16.75
N PRO A 338 8.58 -17.82 17.47
CA PRO A 338 9.59 -17.74 18.53
C PRO A 338 10.99 -17.34 18.04
N ILE A 339 11.34 -17.62 16.78
CA ILE A 339 12.60 -17.18 16.17
C ILE A 339 12.47 -15.71 15.73
N ILE A 340 11.30 -15.31 15.21
CA ILE A 340 10.99 -13.93 14.87
C ILE A 340 11.07 -13.02 16.11
N ASP A 341 10.55 -13.45 17.26
CA ASP A 341 10.66 -12.72 18.54
C ASP A 341 12.13 -12.49 18.97
N GLN A 342 13.01 -13.46 18.71
CA GLN A 342 14.45 -13.32 18.96
C GLN A 342 15.09 -12.29 18.03
N ILE A 343 14.70 -12.29 16.75
CA ILE A 343 15.12 -11.27 15.78
C ILE A 343 14.64 -9.90 16.25
N ASP A 344 13.36 -9.75 16.58
CA ASP A 344 12.74 -8.48 17.00
C ASP A 344 13.41 -7.91 18.26
N SER A 345 13.75 -8.77 19.23
CA SER A 345 14.46 -8.37 20.44
C SER A 345 15.85 -7.78 20.15
N LEU A 346 16.60 -8.36 19.21
CA LEU A 346 17.90 -7.82 18.78
C LEU A 346 17.75 -6.55 17.94
N LEU A 347 16.75 -6.51 17.05
CA LEU A 347 16.45 -5.32 16.26
C LEU A 347 16.10 -4.14 17.16
N ALA A 348 15.26 -4.34 18.18
CA ALA A 348 14.92 -3.28 19.13
C ALA A 348 16.16 -2.66 19.78
N GLN A 349 17.13 -3.47 20.18
CA GLN A 349 18.40 -2.97 20.71
C GLN A 349 19.18 -2.15 19.67
N HIS A 350 19.29 -2.65 18.44
CA HIS A 350 20.03 -1.97 17.38
C HIS A 350 19.36 -0.68 16.89
N TYR A 351 18.04 -0.57 16.97
CA TYR A 351 17.29 0.65 16.69
C TYR A 351 17.22 1.61 17.89
N GLY A 352 17.58 1.17 19.11
CA GLY A 352 17.42 1.98 20.33
C GLY A 352 15.96 2.13 20.77
N PHE A 353 15.18 1.05 20.66
CA PHE A 353 13.77 1.02 21.06
C PHE A 353 13.62 0.68 22.54
N THR A 354 12.58 1.22 23.17
CA THR A 354 12.18 0.84 24.52
C THR A 354 11.43 -0.49 24.52
N HIS A 355 11.17 -1.04 25.70
CA HIS A 355 10.42 -2.29 25.83
C HIS A 355 8.97 -2.13 25.36
N GLU A 356 8.36 -0.97 25.63
CA GLU A 356 7.00 -0.63 25.20
C GLU A 356 6.90 -0.50 23.68
N GLU A 357 7.91 0.08 23.03
CA GLU A 357 7.94 0.18 21.56
C GLU A 357 8.13 -1.19 20.90
N LEU A 358 8.95 -2.07 21.49
CA LEU A 358 9.09 -3.45 21.03
C LEU A 358 7.77 -4.23 21.20
N ASP A 359 7.14 -4.12 22.37
CA ASP A 359 5.86 -4.78 22.65
C ASP A 359 4.78 -4.31 21.66
N PHE A 360 4.72 -3.02 21.37
CA PHE A 360 3.83 -2.47 20.34
C PHE A 360 4.06 -3.12 18.97
N ILE A 361 5.32 -3.22 18.52
CA ILE A 361 5.67 -3.78 17.20
C ILE A 361 5.32 -5.27 17.11
N ILE A 362 5.66 -6.06 18.14
CA ILE A 362 5.33 -7.49 18.19
C ILE A 362 3.82 -7.70 18.11
N ASN A 363 3.05 -6.84 18.77
CA ASN A 363 1.60 -6.96 18.85
C ASN A 363 0.83 -6.25 17.71
N TYR A 364 1.49 -5.49 16.83
CA TYR A 364 0.88 -4.55 15.86
C TYR A 364 -0.22 -5.14 14.96
N ASP A 365 -0.22 -6.45 14.73
CA ASP A 365 -1.29 -7.16 14.02
C ASP A 365 -1.40 -8.62 14.48
N ILE A 366 -1.03 -8.91 15.73
CA ILE A 366 -0.81 -10.27 16.19
C ILE A 366 -2.06 -11.15 16.04
N LYS A 367 -3.26 -10.58 16.24
CA LYS A 367 -4.55 -11.26 16.02
C LYS A 367 -4.66 -11.84 14.61
N TYR A 368 -4.18 -11.12 13.60
CA TYR A 368 -4.27 -11.50 12.19
C TYR A 368 -3.12 -12.40 11.77
N ARG A 369 -1.93 -12.15 12.33
CA ARG A 369 -0.69 -12.88 12.02
C ARG A 369 -0.55 -14.22 12.72
N MET A 370 -1.28 -14.42 13.83
CA MET A 370 -1.33 -15.67 14.59
C MET A 370 -2.73 -16.31 14.65
N GLY A 371 -3.78 -15.62 14.19
CA GLY A 371 -5.16 -16.10 14.24
C GLY A 371 -5.55 -17.09 13.14
N LYS A 372 -6.72 -17.71 13.31
CA LYS A 372 -7.29 -18.71 12.38
C LYS A 372 -7.61 -18.18 10.98
N GLU A 373 -7.60 -16.87 10.77
CA GLU A 373 -7.79 -16.26 9.44
C GLU A 373 -6.74 -16.74 8.42
N LEU A 374 -5.57 -17.19 8.90
CA LEU A 374 -4.51 -17.81 8.09
C LEU A 374 -4.92 -19.16 7.49
N ASP A 375 -5.87 -19.87 8.12
CA ASP A 375 -6.29 -21.21 7.70
C ASP A 375 -7.28 -21.17 6.53
N SER A 376 -7.80 -20.00 6.18
CA SER A 376 -8.84 -19.84 5.15
C SER A 376 -8.38 -20.12 3.72
N GLY A 377 -7.11 -20.42 3.46
CA GLY A 377 -6.61 -21.02 2.20
C GLY A 377 -6.74 -20.16 0.93
N GLU A 378 -7.55 -19.10 0.96
CA GLU A 378 -7.75 -18.18 -0.13
C GLU A 378 -6.68 -17.08 -0.08
N GLU A 379 -5.43 -17.39 -0.39
CA GLU A 379 -4.56 -16.34 -0.92
C GLU A 379 -5.05 -16.01 -2.33
N GLY A 380 -6.07 -15.16 -2.40
CA GLY A 380 -6.53 -14.55 -3.64
C GLY A 380 -5.40 -13.71 -4.25
N GLU A 381 -5.26 -13.81 -5.57
CA GLU A 381 -4.33 -13.01 -6.38
C GLU A 381 -4.51 -11.50 -6.20
#